data_AF-A0A6I2GQM4-F1
#
_entry.id   AF-A0A6I2GQM4-F1
#
_cell.length_a   1.000
_cell.length_b   1.000
_cell.length_c   1.000
_cell.angle_alpha   90.00
_cell.angle_beta   90.00
_cell.angle_gamma   90.00
#
_symmetry.space_group_name_H-M   'P 1'
#
loop_
_entity.id
_entity.type
_entity.pdbx_description
1 polymer ?
#
loop_
_entity_poly.entity_id
_entity_poly.type
_entity_poly.pdbx_seq_one_letter_code
_entity_poly.pdbx_strand_id
1 'polypeptide(L)'
;METNRSALSWKLTSPTALLTLLLGGFMLFLSVNTTLHPVSAGQGFGIPSTGADALPWLSVKAGRDLGIALALFGLVFTRQRLAAGIFVLATIVMPVVDALTVVKAGTPLLYALCVHGSAALFGVLLGAALLRGHGARALGRVAG
;
A
#
# COMPACT_ATOMS: atom_id res chain seq x y z
N MET A 1 25.95 29.24 10.29
CA MET A 1 25.08 28.05 10.44
C MET A 1 23.86 28.26 9.55
N GLU A 2 23.98 27.94 8.25
CA GLU A 2 22.84 28.03 7.33
C GLU A 2 21.85 26.92 7.67
N THR A 3 20.72 27.29 8.27
CA THR A 3 19.58 26.41 8.42
C THR A 3 19.00 26.15 7.03
N ASN A 4 19.43 25.05 6.42
CA ASN A 4 19.00 24.62 5.10
C ASN A 4 17.46 24.48 5.07
N ARG A 5 16.77 25.43 4.43
CA ARG A 5 15.31 25.53 4.33
C ARG A 5 14.65 24.39 3.52
N SER A 6 15.32 23.26 3.29
CA SER A 6 14.85 22.14 2.45
C SER A 6 14.14 21.01 3.21
N ALA A 7 14.10 21.05 4.54
CA ALA A 7 13.76 19.90 5.39
C ALA A 7 12.34 19.32 5.24
N LEU A 8 11.40 20.00 4.56
CA LEU A 8 10.02 19.49 4.37
C LEU A 8 9.47 19.81 2.97
N SER A 9 10.21 19.43 1.91
CA SER A 9 9.80 19.71 0.52
C SER A 9 8.51 19.00 0.07
N TRP A 10 8.09 17.94 0.75
CA TRP A 10 6.86 17.21 0.42
C TRP A 10 5.64 17.86 1.06
N LYS A 11 4.86 18.62 0.28
CA LYS A 11 3.61 19.26 0.73
C LYS A 11 2.49 18.23 0.93
N LEU A 12 1.72 18.33 2.02
CA LEU A 12 0.55 17.46 2.27
C LEU A 12 -0.55 17.62 1.21
N THR A 13 -0.61 18.78 0.58
CA THR A 13 -1.54 19.07 -0.52
C THR A 13 -1.04 18.57 -1.87
N SER A 14 0.18 18.00 -1.95
CA SER A 14 0.68 17.45 -3.21
C SER A 14 -0.11 16.21 -3.63
N PRO A 15 -0.29 15.95 -4.94
CA PRO A 15 -1.01 14.77 -5.42
C PRO A 15 -0.49 13.47 -4.81
N THR A 16 0.83 13.31 -4.74
CA THR A 16 1.45 12.12 -4.11
C THR A 16 1.17 11.99 -2.61
N ALA A 17 1.05 13.10 -1.86
CA ALA A 17 0.69 13.01 -0.45
C ALA A 17 -0.78 12.58 -0.30
N LEU A 18 -1.67 13.21 -1.07
CA LEU A 18 -3.10 12.87 -1.06
C LEU A 18 -3.34 11.41 -1.50
N LEU A 19 -2.66 10.93 -2.54
CA LEU A 19 -2.76 9.55 -3.00
C LEU A 19 -2.17 8.55 -1.99
N THR A 20 -1.11 8.93 -1.26
CA THR A 20 -0.55 8.11 -0.18
C THR A 20 -1.49 8.04 1.01
N LEU A 21 -2.14 9.16 1.37
CA LEU A 21 -3.18 9.19 2.40
C LEU A 21 -4.41 8.40 1.97
N LEU A 22 -4.81 8.48 0.71
CA LEU A 22 -5.90 7.69 0.16
C LEU A 22 -5.59 6.19 0.24
N LEU A 23 -4.37 5.79 -0.11
CA LEU A 23 -3.91 4.40 0.05
C LEU A 23 -3.94 3.96 1.51
N GLY A 24 -3.44 4.79 2.43
CA GLY A 24 -3.50 4.53 3.87
C GLY A 24 -4.94 4.43 4.38
N GLY A 25 -5.83 5.31 3.91
CA GLY A 25 -7.26 5.28 4.21
C GLY A 25 -7.95 4.03 3.68
N PHE A 26 -7.59 3.58 2.48
CA PHE A 26 -8.09 2.33 1.92
C PHE A 26 -7.61 1.11 2.72
N MET A 27 -6.35 1.07 3.14
CA MET A 27 -5.83 0.01 4.01
C MET A 27 -6.52 0.00 5.38
N LEU A 28 -6.78 1.18 5.96
CA LEU A 28 -7.56 1.29 7.20
C LEU A 28 -8.98 0.77 7.00
N PHE A 29 -9.63 1.15 5.90
CA PHE A 29 -10.95 0.65 5.54
C PHE A 29 -10.96 -0.88 5.42
N LEU A 30 -10.00 -1.49 4.72
CA LEU A 30 -9.90 -2.95 4.62
C LEU A 30 -9.74 -3.62 5.99
N SER A 31 -8.91 -3.05 6.87
CA SER A 31 -8.72 -3.54 8.23
C SER A 31 -10.02 -3.50 9.06
N VAL A 32 -10.69 -2.35 9.07
CA VAL A 32 -11.96 -2.16 9.81
C VAL A 32 -13.04 -3.07 9.23
N ASN A 33 -13.18 -3.10 7.91
CA ASN A 33 -14.17 -3.94 7.24
C ASN A 33 -13.93 -5.43 7.51
N THR A 34 -12.69 -5.90 7.50
CA THR A 34 -12.37 -7.30 7.81
C THR A 34 -12.62 -7.62 9.28
N THR A 35 -12.37 -6.68 10.19
CA THR A 35 -12.65 -6.84 11.62
C THR A 35 -14.16 -6.94 11.90
N LEU A 36 -14.97 -6.09 11.26
CA LEU A 36 -16.41 -6.01 11.51
C LEU A 36 -17.22 -7.02 10.68
N HIS A 37 -16.75 -7.32 9.47
CA HIS A 37 -17.44 -8.14 8.48
C HIS A 37 -16.47 -9.13 7.80
N PRO A 38 -15.83 -10.04 8.55
CA PRO A 38 -14.75 -10.88 8.03
C PRO A 38 -15.19 -11.76 6.85
N VAL A 39 -16.40 -12.32 6.90
CA VAL A 39 -16.91 -13.21 5.85
C VAL A 39 -17.08 -12.46 4.52
N SER A 40 -17.76 -11.31 4.53
CA SER A 40 -17.97 -10.52 3.30
C SER A 40 -16.66 -9.90 2.81
N ALA A 41 -15.77 -9.50 3.72
CA ALA A 41 -14.43 -9.03 3.37
C ALA A 41 -13.60 -10.13 2.68
N GLY A 42 -13.64 -11.36 3.18
CA GLY A 42 -12.98 -12.51 2.57
C GLY A 42 -13.53 -12.82 1.17
N GLN A 43 -14.85 -12.79 1.01
CA GLN A 43 -15.49 -12.96 -0.30
C GLN A 43 -15.07 -11.87 -1.30
N GLY A 44 -15.08 -10.59 -0.88
CA GLY A 44 -14.65 -9.46 -1.70
C GLY A 44 -13.15 -9.45 -2.02
N PHE A 45 -12.35 -10.16 -1.22
CA PHE A 45 -10.95 -10.40 -1.51
C PHE A 45 -10.74 -11.50 -2.55
N GLY A 46 -11.73 -12.38 -2.73
CA GLY A 46 -11.66 -13.56 -3.60
C GLY A 46 -11.26 -14.84 -2.87
N ILE A 47 -11.52 -14.96 -1.56
CA ILE A 47 -11.36 -16.21 -0.82
C ILE A 47 -12.72 -16.94 -0.82
N PRO A 48 -12.81 -18.15 -1.42
CA PRO A 48 -14.08 -18.90 -1.46
C PRO A 48 -14.49 -19.48 -0.10
N SER A 49 -13.51 -19.76 0.77
CA SER A 49 -13.74 -20.37 2.08
C SER A 49 -14.20 -19.33 3.10
N THR A 50 -15.40 -19.53 3.64
CA THR A 50 -16.03 -18.69 4.67
C THR A 50 -16.21 -19.42 6.00
N GLY A 51 -15.59 -20.59 6.16
CA GLY A 51 -15.65 -21.39 7.39
C GLY A 51 -14.92 -20.74 8.57
N ALA A 52 -15.19 -21.24 9.78
CA ALA A 52 -14.60 -20.74 11.02
C ALA A 52 -13.06 -20.71 10.99
N ASP A 53 -12.44 -21.65 10.26
CA ASP A 53 -10.98 -21.77 10.13
C ASP A 53 -10.33 -20.61 9.37
N ALA A 54 -11.10 -19.85 8.58
CA ALA A 54 -10.60 -18.67 7.87
C ALA A 54 -10.55 -17.42 8.77
N LEU A 55 -11.35 -17.38 9.85
CA LEU A 55 -11.49 -16.19 10.70
C LEU A 55 -10.16 -15.76 11.35
N PRO A 56 -9.35 -16.66 11.95
CA PRO A 56 -8.06 -16.25 12.52
C PRO A 56 -7.11 -15.66 11.47
N TRP A 57 -7.08 -16.21 10.26
CA TRP A 57 -6.27 -15.69 9.16
C TRP A 57 -6.74 -14.32 8.68
N LEU A 58 -8.05 -14.10 8.63
CA LEU A 58 -8.64 -12.81 8.32
C LEU A 58 -8.32 -11.76 9.40
N SER A 59 -8.29 -12.15 10.67
CA SER A 59 -7.84 -11.26 11.76
C SER A 59 -6.37 -10.88 11.62
N VAL A 60 -5.47 -11.82 11.29
CA VAL A 60 -4.05 -11.52 11.02
C VAL A 60 -3.91 -10.54 9.85
N LYS A 61 -4.66 -10.77 8.77
CA LYS A 61 -4.71 -9.85 7.63
C LYS A 61 -5.19 -8.46 8.06
N ALA A 62 -6.27 -8.36 8.83
CA ALA A 62 -6.81 -7.09 9.28
C ALA A 62 -5.78 -6.30 10.10
N GLY A 63 -5.06 -6.98 11.01
CA GLY A 63 -3.98 -6.36 11.79
C GLY A 63 -2.82 -5.85 10.93
N ARG A 64 -2.45 -6.61 9.89
CA ARG A 64 -1.41 -6.21 8.93
C ARG A 64 -1.84 -4.99 8.10
N ASP A 65 -3.08 -4.96 7.63
CA ASP A 65 -3.62 -3.83 6.87
C ASP A 65 -3.68 -2.56 7.74
N LEU A 66 -4.01 -2.69 9.05
CA LEU A 66 -3.93 -1.59 10.01
C LEU A 66 -2.49 -1.07 10.14
N GLY A 67 -1.51 -1.95 10.31
CA GLY A 67 -0.11 -1.58 10.41
C GLY A 67 0.39 -0.80 9.19
N ILE A 68 -0.02 -1.22 7.98
CA ILE A 68 0.31 -0.52 6.73
C ILE A 68 -0.34 0.86 6.69
N ALA A 69 -1.61 0.98 7.07
CA ALA A 69 -2.31 2.26 7.13
C ALA A 69 -1.58 3.25 8.05
N LEU A 70 -1.26 2.81 9.27
CA LEU A 70 -0.54 3.63 10.25
C LEU A 70 0.86 4.03 9.75
N ALA A 71 1.58 3.12 9.10
CA ALA A 71 2.88 3.42 8.49
C ALA A 71 2.76 4.49 7.41
N LEU A 72 1.79 4.39 6.50
CA LEU A 72 1.57 5.38 5.44
C LEU A 72 1.19 6.75 6.01
N PHE A 73 0.29 6.80 7.01
CA PHE A 73 -0.04 8.04 7.69
C PHE A 73 1.17 8.65 8.40
N GLY A 74 1.95 7.85 9.11
CA GLY A 74 3.18 8.29 9.77
C GLY A 74 4.20 8.85 8.79
N LEU A 75 4.43 8.17 7.66
CA LEU A 75 5.35 8.61 6.61
C LEU A 75 4.91 9.93 5.97
N VAL A 76 3.60 10.10 5.72
CA VAL A 76 3.06 11.37 5.22
C VAL A 76 3.19 12.47 6.27
N PHE A 77 2.79 12.22 7.51
CA PHE A 77 2.82 13.21 8.60
C PHE A 77 4.25 13.71 8.87
N THR A 78 5.22 12.80 8.88
CA THR A 78 6.65 13.09 9.05
C THR A 78 7.34 13.59 7.76
N ARG A 79 6.59 13.74 6.66
CA ARG A 79 7.07 14.21 5.35
C ARG A 79 8.19 13.35 4.74
N GLN A 80 8.23 12.06 5.05
CA GLN A 80 9.25 11.11 4.58
C GLN A 80 8.94 10.56 3.18
N ARG A 81 9.01 11.42 2.16
CA ARG A 81 8.59 11.09 0.77
C ARG A 81 9.36 9.91 0.17
N LEU A 82 10.68 9.89 0.31
CA LEU A 82 11.53 8.82 -0.21
C LEU A 82 11.16 7.48 0.43
N ALA A 83 11.07 7.45 1.76
CA ALA A 83 10.69 6.26 2.51
C ALA A 83 9.27 5.81 2.16
N ALA A 84 8.32 6.71 1.98
CA ALA A 84 6.98 6.39 1.47
C ALA A 84 7.03 5.71 0.10
N GLY A 85 7.85 6.21 -0.82
CA GLY A 85 8.02 5.58 -2.14
C GLY A 85 8.58 4.16 -2.07
N ILE A 86 9.65 3.97 -1.29
CA ILE A 86 10.26 2.64 -1.08
C ILE A 86 9.26 1.69 -0.41
N PHE A 87 8.57 2.16 0.63
CA PHE A 87 7.59 1.38 1.37
C PHE A 87 6.45 0.94 0.46
N VAL A 88 5.84 1.85 -0.29
CA VAL A 88 4.77 1.52 -1.25
C VAL A 88 5.24 0.47 -2.25
N LEU A 89 6.41 0.64 -2.86
CA LEU A 89 6.93 -0.36 -3.81
C LEU A 89 7.19 -1.73 -3.18
N ALA A 90 7.78 -1.76 -1.98
CA ALA A 90 8.01 -3.01 -1.26
C ALA A 90 6.69 -3.73 -0.95
N THR A 91 5.65 -2.98 -0.60
CA THR A 91 4.32 -3.56 -0.29
C THR A 91 3.57 -4.07 -1.52
N ILE A 92 4.02 -3.84 -2.76
CA ILE A 92 3.36 -4.41 -3.97
C ILE A 92 3.48 -5.93 -4.01
N VAL A 93 4.47 -6.52 -3.34
CA VAL A 93 4.57 -7.98 -3.17
C VAL A 93 3.27 -8.54 -2.59
N MET A 94 2.58 -7.76 -1.75
CA MET A 94 1.36 -8.18 -1.07
C MET A 94 0.22 -8.45 -2.07
N PRO A 95 -0.29 -7.48 -2.86
CA PRO A 95 -1.34 -7.75 -3.83
C PRO A 95 -0.91 -8.77 -4.91
N VAL A 96 0.39 -8.89 -5.23
CA VAL A 96 0.86 -9.94 -6.14
C VAL A 96 0.67 -11.33 -5.55
N VAL A 97 1.08 -11.53 -4.29
CA VAL A 97 0.86 -12.80 -3.57
C VAL A 97 -0.63 -13.06 -3.37
N ASP A 98 -1.41 -12.02 -3.09
CA ASP A 98 -2.87 -12.11 -2.92
C ASP A 98 -3.53 -12.61 -4.22
N ALA A 99 -3.17 -12.02 -5.37
CA ALA A 99 -3.65 -12.45 -6.69
C ALA A 99 -3.35 -13.93 -6.96
N LEU A 100 -2.11 -14.35 -6.71
CA LEU A 100 -1.70 -15.75 -6.90
C LEU A 100 -2.44 -16.69 -5.94
N THR A 101 -2.68 -16.24 -4.71
CA THR A 101 -3.37 -17.03 -3.69
C THR A 101 -4.82 -17.27 -4.08
N VAL A 102 -5.54 -16.23 -4.49
CA VAL A 102 -6.96 -16.38 -4.86
C VAL A 102 -7.14 -17.17 -6.14
N VAL A 103 -6.25 -17.00 -7.13
CA VAL A 103 -6.28 -17.83 -8.35
C VAL A 103 -6.04 -19.30 -8.03
N LYS A 104 -5.07 -19.62 -7.15
CA LYS A 104 -4.84 -21.00 -6.69
C LYS A 104 -6.03 -21.56 -5.93
N ALA A 105 -6.79 -20.71 -5.23
CA ALA A 105 -8.01 -21.09 -4.53
C ALA A 105 -9.24 -21.22 -5.46
N GLY A 106 -9.10 -21.00 -6.78
CA GLY A 106 -10.17 -21.16 -7.77
C GLY A 106 -10.89 -19.88 -8.16
N THR A 107 -10.46 -18.72 -7.68
CA THR A 107 -11.02 -17.42 -8.10
C THR A 107 -10.65 -17.10 -9.54
N PRO A 108 -11.59 -16.61 -10.38
CA PRO A 108 -11.31 -16.30 -11.78
C PRO A 108 -10.15 -15.31 -11.95
N LEU A 109 -9.26 -15.58 -12.93
CA LEU A 109 -8.10 -14.73 -13.20
C LEU A 109 -8.48 -13.26 -13.44
N LEU A 110 -9.55 -13.01 -14.19
CA LEU A 110 -10.03 -11.64 -14.44
C LEU A 110 -10.40 -10.92 -13.12
N TYR A 111 -11.07 -11.62 -12.20
CA TYR A 111 -11.41 -11.05 -10.89
C TYR A 111 -10.14 -10.72 -10.10
N ALA A 112 -9.17 -11.64 -10.06
CA ALA A 112 -7.90 -11.44 -9.38
C ALA A 112 -7.11 -10.24 -9.97
N LEU A 113 -7.09 -10.09 -11.30
CA LEU A 113 -6.46 -8.94 -11.96
C LEU A 113 -7.19 -7.62 -11.66
N CYS A 114 -8.52 -7.63 -11.67
CA CYS A 114 -9.32 -6.44 -11.36
C CYS A 114 -9.12 -5.97 -9.91
N VAL A 115 -9.11 -6.88 -8.93
CA VAL A 115 -8.98 -6.53 -7.51
C VAL A 115 -7.52 -6.29 -7.14
N HIS A 116 -6.68 -7.31 -7.33
CA HIS A 116 -5.30 -7.28 -6.83
C HIS A 116 -4.33 -6.69 -7.85
N GLY A 117 -4.53 -6.96 -9.14
CA GLY A 117 -3.72 -6.38 -10.20
C GLY A 117 -3.85 -4.84 -10.26
N SER A 118 -5.06 -4.30 -10.04
CA SER A 118 -5.27 -2.85 -9.96
C SER A 118 -4.57 -2.23 -8.74
N ALA A 119 -4.59 -2.89 -7.58
CA ALA A 119 -3.86 -2.45 -6.39
C ALA A 119 -2.34 -2.46 -6.61
N ALA A 120 -1.80 -3.51 -7.24
CA ALA A 120 -0.39 -3.58 -7.61
C ALA A 120 -0.01 -2.46 -8.58
N LEU A 121 -0.81 -2.24 -9.64
CA LEU A 121 -0.58 -1.18 -10.61
C LEU A 121 -0.62 0.21 -9.96
N PHE A 122 -1.60 0.46 -9.10
CA PHE A 122 -1.67 1.71 -8.33
C PHE A 122 -0.41 1.92 -7.48
N GLY A 123 0.04 0.88 -6.78
CA GLY A 123 1.27 0.90 -6.00
C GLY A 123 2.51 1.23 -6.84
N VAL A 124 2.66 0.60 -8.01
CA VAL A 124 3.78 0.87 -8.93
C VAL A 124 3.79 2.36 -9.34
N LEU A 125 2.65 2.87 -9.80
CA LEU A 125 2.53 4.24 -10.27
C LEU A 125 2.77 5.26 -9.15
N LEU A 126 2.18 5.04 -7.99
CA LEU A 126 2.36 5.90 -6.81
C LEU A 126 3.81 5.86 -6.31
N GLY A 127 4.39 4.67 -6.17
CA GLY A 127 5.78 4.48 -5.75
C GLY A 127 6.76 5.17 -6.69
N ALA A 128 6.61 4.96 -8.00
CA ALA A 128 7.43 5.63 -9.02
C ALA A 128 7.28 7.17 -8.95
N ALA A 129 6.06 7.69 -8.74
CA ALA A 129 5.82 9.11 -8.58
C ALA A 129 6.45 9.69 -7.30
N LEU A 130 6.41 8.95 -6.18
CA LEU A 130 7.03 9.33 -4.92
C LEU A 130 8.57 9.41 -5.05
N LEU A 131 9.18 8.48 -5.78
CA LEU A 131 10.63 8.41 -6.00
C LEU A 131 11.14 9.38 -7.07
N ARG A 132 10.27 9.90 -7.94
CA ARG A 132 10.65 10.88 -8.96
C ARG A 132 11.38 12.08 -8.34
N GLY A 133 12.53 12.46 -8.92
CA GLY A 133 13.39 13.54 -8.44
C GLY A 133 14.46 13.14 -7.41
N HIS A 134 14.39 11.93 -6.83
CA HIS A 134 15.46 11.41 -5.95
C HIS A 134 16.58 10.71 -6.72
N GLY A 135 16.26 10.02 -7.83
CA GLY A 135 17.25 9.34 -8.68
C GLY A 135 18.23 10.30 -9.37
N ALA A 136 17.76 11.46 -9.83
CA ALA A 136 18.61 12.47 -10.49
C ALA A 136 19.67 13.08 -9.54
N ARG A 137 19.36 13.17 -8.24
CA ARG A 137 20.28 13.68 -7.22
C ARG A 137 21.31 12.64 -6.76
N ALA A 138 20.95 11.36 -6.79
CA ALA A 138 21.87 10.28 -6.46
C ALA A 138 22.94 10.10 -7.56
N LEU A 139 22.54 10.15 -8.84
CA LEU A 139 23.47 10.07 -9.97
C LEU A 139 24.42 11.27 -10.05
N GLY A 140 23.94 12.48 -9.76
CA GLY A 140 24.80 13.68 -9.73
C GLY A 140 25.82 13.73 -8.58
N ARG A 141 25.63 12.93 -7.52
CA ARG A 141 26.57 12.82 -6.39
C ARG A 141 27.69 11.81 -6.59
N VAL A 142 27.55 10.88 -7.53
CA VAL A 142 28.57 9.88 -7.86
C VAL A 142 29.51 10.39 -8.97
N ALA A 143 29.11 11.44 -9.68
CA ALA A 143 29.83 12.00 -10.83
C ALA A 143 30.64 13.28 -10.54
N GLY A 144 30.79 13.68 -9.27
CA GLY A 144 31.59 14.83 -8.83
C GLY A 144 32.35 14.52 -7.57
#